data_AF-A0A973UKD8-F1
#
_entry.id   AF-A0A973UKD8-F1
#
_cell.length_a   1.000
_cell.length_b   1.000
_cell.length_c   1.000
_cell.angle_alpha   90.00
_cell.angle_beta   90.00
_cell.angle_gamma   90.00
#
_symmetry.space_group_name_H-M   'P 1'
#
loop_
_entity.id
_entity.type
_entity.pdbx_description
1 polymer ?
#
loop_
_entity_poly.entity_id
_entity_poly.type
_entity_poly.pdbx_seq_one_letter_code
_entity_poly.pdbx_strand_id
1 'polypeptide(L)'
;MSVQDDLTAVQRCLDDLSRSVGRLEQHLGTGGLEMRRLRTDANHLRESLALLREAAASPATQRKPELVSIPDTPYDDSLWIDTDDEGLGARDRRAP
;
A
#
# COMPACT_ATOMS: atom_id res chain seq x y z
N MET A 1 -7.23 28.50 7.71
CA MET A 1 -7.74 27.55 6.70
C MET A 1 -8.17 26.30 7.44
N SER A 2 -9.25 25.66 7.00
CA SER A 2 -9.71 24.40 7.58
C SER A 2 -8.88 23.23 7.04
N VAL A 3 -8.77 22.14 7.80
CA VAL A 3 -8.17 20.87 7.32
C VAL A 3 -8.82 20.41 6.01
N GLN A 4 -10.13 20.64 5.86
CA GLN A 4 -10.84 20.31 4.63
C GLN A 4 -10.44 21.19 3.44
N ASP A 5 -10.11 22.46 3.69
CA ASP A 5 -9.61 23.37 2.66
C ASP A 5 -8.22 22.93 2.19
N ASP A 6 -7.36 22.55 3.13
CA ASP A 6 -6.02 22.03 2.86
C ASP A 6 -6.07 20.73 2.06
N LEU A 7 -6.91 19.76 2.46
CA LEU A 7 -7.12 18.52 1.70
C LEU A 7 -7.63 18.79 0.27
N THR A 8 -8.52 19.76 0.11
CA THR A 8 -9.03 20.15 -1.21
C THR A 8 -7.96 20.85 -2.05
N ALA A 9 -7.11 21.67 -1.43
CA ALA A 9 -5.99 22.30 -2.11
C ALA A 9 -4.96 21.26 -2.59
N VAL A 10 -4.58 20.31 -1.73
CA VAL A 10 -3.66 19.21 -2.09
C VAL A 10 -4.26 18.35 -3.22
N GLN A 11 -5.56 18.04 -3.16
CA GLN A 11 -6.22 17.27 -4.22
C GLN A 11 -6.10 17.97 -5.60
N ARG A 12 -6.32 19.29 -5.65
CA ARG A 12 -6.17 20.07 -6.89
C ARG A 12 -4.72 20.06 -7.39
N CYS A 13 -3.75 20.23 -6.49
CA CYS A 13 -2.34 20.15 -6.85
C CYS A 13 -1.96 18.77 -7.43
N LEU A 14 -2.50 17.68 -6.87
CA LEU A 14 -2.29 16.33 -7.41
C LEU A 14 -2.95 16.16 -8.78
N ASP A 15 -4.16 16.69 -8.99
CA ASP A 15 -4.80 16.70 -10.31
C ASP A 15 -3.92 17.41 -11.36
N ASP A 16 -3.37 18.57 -10.99
CA ASP A 16 -2.48 19.35 -11.86
C ASP A 16 -1.15 18.63 -12.12
N LEU A 17 -0.60 17.94 -11.10
CA LEU A 17 0.57 17.09 -11.24
C LEU A 17 0.31 15.95 -12.21
N SER A 18 -0.79 15.20 -12.05
CA SER A 18 -1.15 14.09 -12.94
C SER A 18 -1.32 14.56 -14.39
N ARG A 19 -1.94 15.72 -14.63
CA ARG A 19 -2.02 16.31 -15.98
C ARG A 19 -0.65 16.66 -16.53
N SER A 20 0.25 17.18 -15.70
CA SER A 20 1.60 17.57 -16.11
C SER A 20 2.48 16.35 -16.43
N VAL A 21 2.36 15.28 -15.62
CA VAL A 21 2.98 13.97 -15.86
C VAL A 21 2.48 13.37 -17.17
N GLY A 22 1.18 13.46 -17.48
CA GLY A 22 0.64 13.00 -18.77
C GLY A 22 1.16 13.77 -19.97
N ARG A 23 1.34 15.09 -19.87
CA ARG A 23 2.01 15.88 -20.92
C ARG A 23 3.49 15.52 -21.07
N LEU A 24 4.17 15.26 -19.96
CA LEU A 24 5.57 14.83 -19.99
C LEU A 24 5.72 13.47 -20.66
N GLU A 25 4.80 12.55 -20.40
CA GLU A 25 4.75 11.24 -21.05
C GLU A 25 4.55 11.36 -22.56
N GLN A 26 3.71 12.30 -23.03
CA GLN A 26 3.53 12.56 -24.46
C GLN A 26 4.82 13.06 -25.13
N HIS A 27 5.64 13.84 -24.41
CA HIS A 27 6.89 14.38 -24.95
C HIS A 27 8.08 13.42 -24.86
N LEU A 28 8.17 12.63 -23.78
CA LEU A 28 9.30 11.74 -23.50
C LEU A 28 9.06 10.29 -23.89
N GLY A 29 7.82 9.93 -24.20
CA GLY A 29 7.40 8.57 -24.53
C GLY A 29 7.03 7.72 -23.30
N THR A 30 6.20 6.72 -23.55
CA THR A 30 5.62 5.80 -22.55
C THR A 30 6.59 4.72 -22.03
N GLY A 31 7.71 4.49 -22.73
CA GLY A 31 8.56 3.32 -22.52
C GLY A 31 9.61 3.42 -21.40
N GLY A 32 9.86 4.62 -20.86
CA GLY A 32 10.88 4.83 -19.82
C GLY A 32 10.45 4.30 -18.46
N LEU A 33 11.34 3.59 -17.76
CA LEU A 33 11.12 3.13 -16.38
C LEU A 33 10.74 4.29 -15.46
N GLU A 34 11.46 5.41 -15.56
CA GLU A 34 11.20 6.61 -14.74
C GLU A 34 9.82 7.20 -15.00
N MET A 35 9.35 7.18 -16.25
CA MET A 35 8.01 7.69 -16.61
C MET A 35 6.90 6.79 -16.04
N ARG A 36 7.11 5.47 -16.06
CA ARG A 36 6.20 4.50 -15.44
C ARG A 36 6.17 4.70 -13.92
N ARG A 37 7.34 4.83 -13.29
CA ARG A 37 7.48 5.05 -11.84
C ARG A 37 6.80 6.34 -11.40
N LEU A 38 7.07 7.46 -12.07
CA LEU A 38 6.47 8.75 -11.75
C LEU A 38 4.93 8.72 -11.81
N ARG A 39 4.36 8.00 -12.79
CA ARG A 39 2.91 7.82 -12.90
C ARG A 39 2.36 6.97 -11.75
N THR A 40 3.02 5.88 -11.42
CA THR A 40 2.66 5.04 -10.27
C THR A 40 2.69 5.84 -8.98
N ASP A 41 3.75 6.62 -8.76
CA ASP A 41 3.90 7.45 -7.55
C ASP A 41 2.79 8.52 -7.47
N ALA A 42 2.46 9.18 -8.58
CA ALA A 42 1.36 10.16 -8.62
C ALA A 42 -0.01 9.52 -8.31
N ASN A 43 -0.25 8.31 -8.81
CA ASN A 43 -1.47 7.56 -8.49
C ASN A 43 -1.50 7.14 -7.02
N HIS A 44 -0.39 6.62 -6.49
CA HIS A 44 -0.25 6.23 -5.08
C HIS A 44 -0.48 7.43 -4.13
N LEU A 45 0.01 8.62 -4.48
CA LEU A 45 -0.25 9.83 -3.70
C LEU A 45 -1.73 10.20 -3.70
N ARG A 46 -2.42 10.05 -4.82
CA ARG A 46 -3.86 10.30 -4.92
C ARG A 46 -4.67 9.31 -4.06
N GLU A 47 -4.33 8.03 -4.10
CA GLU A 47 -4.94 6.99 -3.26
C GLU A 47 -4.68 7.26 -1.78
N SER A 48 -3.44 7.60 -1.42
CA SER A 48 -3.07 7.94 -0.05
C SER A 48 -3.83 9.16 0.47
N LEU A 49 -4.06 10.18 -0.37
CA LEU A 49 -4.86 11.34 0.00
C LEU A 49 -6.34 10.98 0.20
N ALA A 50 -6.89 10.07 -0.61
CA ALA A 50 -8.26 9.60 -0.44
C ALA A 50 -8.42 8.89 0.92
N LEU A 51 -7.49 7.98 1.25
CA LEU A 51 -7.46 7.31 2.55
C LEU A 51 -7.31 8.31 3.72
N LEU A 52 -6.44 9.32 3.57
CA LEU A 52 -6.28 10.36 4.57
C LEU A 52 -7.57 11.17 4.78
N ARG A 53 -8.29 11.47 3.70
CA ARG A 53 -9.58 12.17 3.76
C ARG A 53 -10.63 11.34 4.47
N GLU A 54 -10.69 10.04 4.21
CA GLU A 54 -11.58 9.11 4.92
C GLU A 54 -11.25 9.05 6.41
N ALA A 55 -9.97 8.92 6.75
CA ALA A 55 -9.50 8.92 8.13
C ALA A 55 -9.80 10.25 8.86
N ALA A 56 -9.73 11.39 8.16
CA ALA A 56 -10.08 12.69 8.71
C ALA A 56 -11.59 12.92 8.85
N ALA A 57 -12.39 12.37 7.94
CA ALA A 57 -13.85 12.48 7.96
C ALA A 57 -14.51 11.60 9.03
N SER A 58 -13.85 10.50 9.40
CA SER A 58 -14.29 9.65 10.49
C SER A 58 -13.60 10.08 11.79
N PRO A 59 -14.26 10.83 12.70
CA PRO A 59 -13.70 11.05 14.02
C PRO A 59 -13.54 9.68 14.65
N ALA A 60 -12.30 9.22 14.77
CA ALA A 60 -11.99 8.04 15.52
C ALA A 60 -12.41 8.31 16.97
N THR A 61 -13.64 7.93 17.35
CA THR A 61 -13.73 7.07 18.54
C THR A 61 -12.67 6.02 18.26
N GLN A 62 -11.56 6.08 18.99
CA GLN A 62 -10.51 5.07 18.95
C GLN A 62 -11.23 3.74 19.08
N ARG A 63 -11.54 3.11 17.94
CA ARG A 63 -12.22 1.84 17.90
C ARG A 63 -11.07 0.93 18.22
N LYS A 64 -10.83 0.79 19.54
CA LYS A 64 -9.87 -0.12 20.11
C LYS A 64 -10.13 -1.41 19.33
N PRO A 65 -9.19 -1.87 18.48
CA PRO A 65 -9.43 -3.07 17.71
C PRO A 65 -9.87 -4.13 18.71
N GLU A 66 -10.94 -4.84 18.39
CA GLU A 66 -11.46 -5.87 19.29
C GLU A 66 -10.30 -6.83 19.57
N LEU A 67 -9.79 -6.78 20.81
CA LEU A 67 -8.64 -7.57 21.20
C LEU A 67 -9.12 -9.01 21.29
N VAL A 68 -8.81 -9.79 20.27
CA VAL A 68 -9.01 -11.23 20.32
C VAL A 68 -7.93 -11.80 21.23
N SER A 69 -8.34 -12.37 22.37
CA SER A 69 -7.40 -13.06 23.26
C SER A 69 -6.92 -14.32 22.56
N ILE A 70 -5.64 -14.34 22.19
CA ILE A 70 -4.98 -15.57 21.72
C ILE A 70 -4.62 -16.37 22.97
N PRO A 71 -5.11 -17.62 23.12
CA PRO A 71 -4.73 -18.45 24.25
C PRO A 71 -3.24 -18.79 24.20
N ASP A 72 -2.54 -18.70 25.32
CA ASP A 72 -1.16 -19.19 25.48
C ASP A 72 -1.08 -20.73 25.53
N THR A 73 -2.16 -21.43 25.17
CA THR A 73 -2.18 -22.89 25.15
C THR A 73 -1.28 -23.35 24.00
N PRO A 74 -0.24 -24.18 24.28
CA PRO A 74 0.57 -24.75 23.23
C PRO A 74 -0.32 -25.43 22.18
N TYR A 75 0.03 -25.29 20.91
CA TYR A 75 -0.64 -26.05 19.86
C TYR A 75 -0.46 -27.55 20.12
N ASP A 76 -1.42 -28.36 19.68
CA ASP A 76 -1.28 -29.80 19.70
C ASP A 76 -0.12 -30.21 18.78
N ASP A 77 0.90 -30.87 19.35
CA ASP A 77 2.10 -31.30 18.61
C ASP A 77 1.76 -32.23 17.44
N SER A 78 0.61 -32.94 17.50
CA SER A 78 0.14 -33.80 16.41
C SER A 78 -0.26 -33.02 15.16
N LEU A 79 -0.52 -31.71 15.25
CA LEU A 79 -0.74 -30.83 14.09
C LEU A 79 0.51 -30.66 13.21
N TRP A 80 1.67 -31.02 13.73
CA TRP A 80 2.97 -30.85 13.09
C TRP A 80 3.67 -32.18 12.78
N ILE A 81 3.05 -33.31 13.13
CA ILE A 81 3.51 -34.65 12.75
C ILE A 81 3.22 -34.84 11.26
N ASP A 82 4.20 -35.32 10.50
CA ASP A 82 4.16 -35.52 9.05
C ASP A 82 4.03 -34.24 8.19
N THR A 83 4.19 -33.04 8.79
CA THR A 83 4.45 -31.83 8.00
C THR A 83 5.82 -31.95 7.36
N ASP A 84 5.89 -31.99 6.03
CA ASP A 84 7.15 -31.89 5.30
C ASP A 84 7.85 -30.60 5.75
N ASP A 85 9.01 -30.75 6.40
CA ASP A 85 9.97 -29.65 6.51
C ASP A 85 10.32 -29.31 5.07
N GLU A 86 9.71 -28.25 4.52
CA GLU A 86 10.11 -27.63 3.27
C GLU A 86 11.55 -27.18 3.49
N GLY A 87 12.47 -28.14 3.27
CA GLY A 87 13.84 -28.03 3.68
C GLY A 87 14.40 -26.77 3.04
N LEU A 88 14.92 -25.87 3.90
CA LEU A 88 15.63 -24.65 3.54
C LEU A 88 16.27 -24.84 2.18
N GLY A 89 15.67 -24.24 1.14
CA GLY A 89 15.90 -24.60 -0.26
C GLY A 89 17.34 -25.00 -0.48
N ALA A 90 17.57 -26.29 -0.77
CA ALA A 90 18.91 -26.85 -0.85
C ALA A 90 19.79 -25.91 -1.67
N ARG A 91 20.93 -25.45 -1.10
CA ARG A 91 21.79 -24.39 -1.66
C ARG A 91 22.18 -24.64 -3.13
N ASP A 92 22.06 -25.89 -3.61
CA ASP A 92 22.40 -26.30 -4.97
C ASP A 92 21.29 -27.02 -5.76
N ARG A 93 20.02 -26.98 -5.34
CA ARG A 93 18.92 -27.46 -6.22
C ARG A 93 18.20 -26.29 -6.85
N ARG A 94 18.49 -26.08 -8.13
CA ARG A 94 17.67 -25.22 -9.00
C ARG A 94 16.32 -25.91 -9.18
N ALA A 95 15.24 -25.28 -8.74
CA ALA A 95 13.89 -25.70 -9.12
C ALA A 95 13.77 -25.67 -10.67
N PRO A 96 13.05 -26.63 -11.28
CA PRO A 96 12.91 -26.72 -12.73
C PRO A 96 12.29 -25.46 -13.35
#